data_AF-A0A6B2LG75-F1
#
_entry.id   AF-A0A6B2LG75-F1
#
_cell.length_a   1.000
_cell.length_b   1.000
_cell.length_c   1.000
_cell.angle_alpha   90.00
_cell.angle_beta   90.00
_cell.angle_gamma   90.00
#
_symmetry.space_group_name_H-M   'P 1'
#
loop_
_entity.id
_entity.type
_entity.pdbx_description
1 polymer ?
#
loop_
_entity_poly.entity_id
_entity_poly.type
_entity_poly.pdbx_seq_one_letter_code
_entity_poly.pdbx_strand_id
1 'polypeptide(L)'
;MLDQKWNPQREIALVEEDFAAPHFSVFLDFIYNCDCKVTSENVIALVVLSHKYSVLPLLNHLLTTLIEMVTLDSLASMYAVAKKYDLKKVTEEIISFSVAHFEYLNFDYDEINDDFYWEMVFKSDNLEIKNEISVFQKLEMMVENGLPDGTLKKLIKLIRFENVVPIYLTTYIMKSILFSFIPPDTLKKMIFSMHLQSLTLPPP
;
A
#
# COMPACT_ATOMS: atom_id res chain seq x y z
N MET A 1 29.92 -16.54 -1.79
CA MET A 1 30.24 -17.57 -2.80
C MET A 1 31.75 -17.73 -3.06
N LEU A 2 32.60 -16.71 -2.84
CA LEU A 2 34.06 -16.83 -2.98
C LEU A 2 34.81 -16.67 -1.66
N ASP A 3 34.15 -16.98 -0.54
CA ASP A 3 34.87 -17.16 0.72
C ASP A 3 35.58 -18.50 0.60
N GLN A 4 36.90 -18.53 0.82
CA GLN A 4 37.82 -19.66 0.63
C GLN A 4 37.50 -20.93 1.47
N LYS A 5 36.27 -21.08 1.97
CA LYS A 5 35.66 -22.32 2.43
C LYS A 5 35.03 -23.03 1.22
N TRP A 6 35.87 -23.75 0.48
CA TRP A 6 35.44 -24.57 -0.65
C TRP A 6 34.38 -25.60 -0.22
N ASN A 7 33.20 -25.54 -0.83
CA ASN A 7 32.26 -26.65 -0.82
C ASN A 7 32.86 -27.76 -1.72
N PRO A 8 33.06 -29.01 -1.25
CA PRO A 8 33.70 -30.08 -2.04
C PRO A 8 32.91 -30.53 -3.28
N GLN A 9 31.73 -29.96 -3.53
CA GLN A 9 30.94 -30.18 -4.74
C GLN A 9 31.57 -29.42 -5.92
N ARG A 10 32.07 -30.18 -6.91
CA ARG A 10 32.72 -29.64 -8.13
C ARG A 10 31.79 -28.85 -9.04
N GLU A 11 30.49 -29.09 -8.95
CA GLU A 11 29.46 -28.44 -9.75
C GLU A 11 28.30 -28.03 -8.85
N ILE A 12 27.92 -26.75 -8.93
CA ILE A 12 26.75 -26.19 -8.25
C ILE A 12 25.76 -25.82 -9.33
N ALA A 13 24.63 -26.52 -9.37
CA ALA A 13 23.50 -26.12 -10.20
C ALA A 13 22.74 -25.01 -9.49
N LEU A 14 22.59 -23.86 -10.15
CA LEU A 14 21.74 -22.78 -9.68
C LEU A 14 20.30 -23.07 -10.10
N VAL A 15 19.39 -23.11 -9.14
CA VAL A 15 17.96 -23.30 -9.38
C VAL A 15 17.25 -21.97 -9.18
N GLU A 16 16.56 -21.51 -10.24
CA GLU A 16 15.79 -20.27 -10.26
C GLU A 16 14.30 -20.54 -10.40
N GLU A 17 13.48 -19.56 -10.00
CA GLU A 17 12.04 -19.60 -10.26
C GLU A 17 11.77 -19.55 -11.77
N ASP A 18 10.72 -20.23 -12.24
CA ASP A 18 10.43 -20.41 -13.67
C ASP A 18 10.31 -19.09 -14.44
N PHE A 19 9.83 -18.02 -13.77
CA PHE A 19 9.74 -16.69 -14.38
C PHE A 19 11.07 -15.93 -14.37
N ALA A 20 12.01 -16.27 -13.49
CA ALA A 20 13.30 -15.58 -13.37
C ALA A 20 14.39 -16.24 -14.23
N ALA A 21 14.33 -17.57 -14.39
CA ALA A 21 15.30 -18.35 -15.16
C ALA A 21 15.53 -17.84 -16.61
N PRO A 22 14.47 -17.45 -17.39
CA PRO A 22 14.65 -16.94 -18.75
C PRO A 22 15.44 -15.63 -18.82
N HIS A 23 15.44 -14.85 -17.74
CA HIS A 23 16.10 -13.55 -17.67
C HIS A 23 17.48 -13.62 -17.02
N PHE A 24 17.96 -14.81 -16.66
CA PHE A 24 19.25 -14.99 -16.01
C PHE A 24 20.42 -14.53 -16.89
N SER A 25 20.33 -14.70 -18.21
CA SER A 25 21.36 -14.21 -19.13
C SER A 25 21.50 -12.68 -19.09
N VAL A 26 20.37 -11.96 -19.01
CA VAL A 26 20.34 -10.50 -18.92
C VAL A 26 20.95 -10.01 -17.60
N PHE A 27 20.70 -10.75 -16.52
CA PHE A 27 21.35 -10.51 -15.23
C PHE A 27 22.87 -10.74 -15.29
N LEU A 28 23.33 -11.79 -15.97
CA LEU A 28 24.75 -12.04 -16.19
C LEU A 28 25.39 -10.95 -17.05
N ASP A 29 24.70 -10.45 -18.08
CA ASP A 29 25.20 -9.36 -18.92
C ASP A 29 25.54 -8.12 -18.07
N PHE A 30 24.71 -7.80 -17.07
CA PHE A 30 25.04 -6.75 -16.11
C PHE A 30 26.30 -7.07 -15.30
N ILE A 31 26.45 -8.30 -14.80
CA ILE A 31 27.63 -8.67 -14.00
C ILE A 31 28.92 -8.54 -14.82
N TYR A 32 28.89 -8.90 -16.09
CA TYR A 32 30.08 -8.88 -16.95
C TYR A 32 30.36 -7.52 -17.59
N ASN A 33 29.32 -6.78 -17.97
CA ASN A 33 29.44 -5.55 -18.76
C ASN A 33 29.02 -4.29 -18.02
N CYS A 34 28.50 -4.41 -16.79
CA CYS A 34 27.86 -3.33 -16.03
C CYS A 34 26.69 -2.67 -16.77
N ASP A 35 26.07 -3.37 -17.73
CA ASP A 35 24.95 -2.89 -18.53
C ASP A 35 23.99 -4.03 -18.84
N CYS A 36 22.69 -3.74 -18.81
CA CYS A 36 21.64 -4.69 -19.20
C CYS A 36 20.37 -3.95 -19.63
N LYS A 37 19.62 -4.55 -20.55
CA LYS A 37 18.36 -3.98 -21.04
C LYS A 37 17.22 -4.29 -20.08
N VAL A 38 16.83 -3.31 -19.27
CA VAL A 38 15.66 -3.38 -18.39
C VAL A 38 14.39 -3.07 -19.20
N THR A 39 13.36 -3.88 -19.01
CA THR A 39 12.03 -3.76 -19.65
C THR A 39 10.95 -4.07 -18.63
N SER A 40 9.70 -3.71 -18.93
CA SER A 40 8.55 -3.99 -18.05
C SER A 40 8.33 -5.48 -17.77
N GLU A 41 8.72 -6.33 -18.72
CA GLU A 41 8.56 -7.79 -18.61
C GLU A 41 9.63 -8.43 -17.73
N ASN A 42 10.87 -7.89 -17.74
CA ASN A 42 11.99 -8.50 -17.04
C ASN A 42 12.36 -7.82 -15.71
N VAL A 43 11.87 -6.61 -15.43
CA VAL A 43 12.28 -5.82 -14.26
C VAL A 43 12.08 -6.58 -12.95
N ILE A 44 10.94 -7.27 -12.78
CA ILE A 44 10.64 -8.06 -11.58
C ILE A 44 11.63 -9.22 -11.47
N ALA A 45 11.85 -9.98 -12.54
CA ALA A 45 12.82 -11.07 -12.56
C ALA A 45 14.23 -10.61 -12.21
N LEU A 46 14.66 -9.47 -12.77
CA LEU A 46 15.97 -8.89 -12.50
C LEU A 46 16.09 -8.40 -11.05
N VAL A 47 15.03 -7.86 -10.44
CA VAL A 47 15.01 -7.47 -9.02
C VAL A 47 15.22 -8.70 -8.15
N VAL A 48 14.52 -9.80 -8.45
CA VAL A 48 14.61 -11.06 -7.70
C VAL A 48 16.01 -11.67 -7.78
N LEU A 49 16.58 -11.73 -8.99
CA LEU A 49 17.95 -12.20 -9.19
C LEU A 49 18.96 -11.30 -8.47
N SER A 50 18.84 -9.98 -8.60
CA SER A 50 19.75 -9.03 -7.96
C SER A 50 19.67 -9.09 -6.44
N HIS A 51 18.48 -9.29 -5.89
CA HIS A 51 18.28 -9.50 -4.47
C HIS A 51 18.89 -10.83 -4.00
N LYS A 52 18.57 -11.95 -4.67
CA LYS A 52 19.06 -13.30 -4.34
C LYS A 52 20.58 -13.39 -4.36
N TYR A 53 21.22 -12.78 -5.36
CA TYR A 53 22.67 -12.80 -5.55
C TYR A 53 23.39 -11.60 -4.94
N SER A 54 22.66 -10.72 -4.25
CA SER A 54 23.21 -9.53 -3.56
C SER A 54 23.99 -8.58 -4.49
N VAL A 55 23.53 -8.42 -5.73
CA VAL A 55 24.09 -7.45 -6.70
C VAL A 55 23.45 -6.08 -6.47
N LEU A 56 23.92 -5.39 -5.44
CA LEU A 56 23.33 -4.12 -4.97
C LEU A 56 23.29 -2.99 -6.01
N PRO A 57 24.31 -2.78 -6.87
CA PRO A 57 24.25 -1.71 -7.87
C PRO A 57 23.08 -1.88 -8.84
N LEU A 58 22.89 -3.11 -9.35
CA LEU A 58 21.75 -3.43 -10.21
C LEU A 58 20.44 -3.33 -9.45
N LEU A 59 20.38 -3.88 -8.24
CA LEU A 59 19.18 -3.81 -7.41
C LEU A 59 18.74 -2.36 -7.20
N ASN A 60 19.64 -1.47 -6.79
CA ASN A 60 19.31 -0.06 -6.57
C ASN A 60 18.79 0.62 -7.84
N HIS A 61 19.39 0.36 -9.00
CA HIS A 61 18.92 0.89 -10.27
C HIS A 61 17.51 0.38 -10.60
N LEU A 62 17.27 -0.92 -10.46
CA LEU A 62 15.99 -1.55 -10.73
C LEU A 62 14.89 -1.08 -9.78
N LEU A 63 15.19 -0.84 -8.50
CA LEU A 63 14.19 -0.33 -7.55
C LEU A 63 13.69 1.06 -7.96
N THR A 64 14.57 1.93 -8.46
CA THR A 64 14.15 3.24 -8.99
C THR A 64 13.23 3.08 -10.19
N THR A 65 13.60 2.23 -11.15
CA THR A 65 12.74 1.95 -12.32
C THR A 65 11.41 1.33 -11.91
N LEU A 66 11.41 0.45 -10.91
CA LEU A 66 10.19 -0.19 -10.40
C LEU A 66 9.24 0.84 -9.79
N ILE A 67 9.75 1.82 -9.04
CA ILE A 67 8.96 2.91 -8.46
C ILE A 67 8.35 3.78 -9.55
N GLU A 68 9.11 4.12 -10.60
CA GLU A 68 8.61 4.91 -11.74
C GLU A 68 7.50 4.20 -12.54
N MET A 69 7.45 2.88 -12.47
CA MET A 69 6.45 2.05 -13.14
C MET A 69 5.17 1.81 -12.32
N VAL A 70 5.11 2.30 -11.08
CA VAL A 70 3.92 2.14 -10.23
C VAL A 70 2.77 2.95 -10.83
N THR A 71 1.67 2.27 -11.12
CA THR A 71 0.40 2.84 -11.58
C THR A 71 -0.72 2.34 -10.67
N LEU A 72 -1.90 2.95 -10.75
CA LEU A 72 -3.07 2.50 -9.98
C LEU A 72 -3.41 1.02 -10.27
N ASP A 73 -3.29 0.60 -11.53
CA ASP A 73 -3.58 -0.78 -11.96
C ASP A 73 -2.48 -1.77 -11.53
N SER A 74 -1.22 -1.33 -11.47
CA SER A 74 -0.10 -2.21 -11.10
C SER A 74 0.17 -2.24 -9.59
N LEU A 75 -0.42 -1.33 -8.82
CA LEU A 75 -0.15 -1.09 -7.41
C LEU A 75 -0.18 -2.37 -6.56
N ALA A 76 -1.26 -3.15 -6.66
CA ALA A 76 -1.44 -4.37 -5.88
C ALA A 76 -0.35 -5.41 -6.19
N SER A 77 -0.08 -5.63 -7.48
CA SER A 77 0.97 -6.56 -7.92
C SER A 77 2.36 -6.12 -7.47
N MET A 78 2.65 -4.82 -7.53
CA MET A 78 3.93 -4.26 -7.11
C MET A 78 4.12 -4.32 -5.59
N TYR A 79 3.05 -4.10 -4.82
CA TYR A 79 3.06 -4.24 -3.37
C TYR A 79 3.33 -5.68 -2.94
N ALA A 80 2.67 -6.65 -3.59
CA ALA A 80 2.89 -8.07 -3.33
C ALA A 80 4.36 -8.48 -3.57
N VAL A 81 4.97 -7.98 -4.66
CA VAL A 81 6.39 -8.21 -4.94
C VAL A 81 7.28 -7.55 -3.89
N ALA A 82 7.04 -6.27 -3.56
CA ALA A 82 7.83 -5.54 -2.57
C ALA A 82 7.81 -6.25 -1.20
N LYS A 83 6.64 -6.75 -0.79
CA LYS A 83 6.49 -7.51 0.45
C LYS A 83 7.17 -8.89 0.38
N LYS A 84 7.03 -9.64 -0.72
CA LYS A 84 7.64 -10.98 -0.88
C LYS A 84 9.17 -10.94 -0.73
N TYR A 85 9.81 -9.88 -1.23
CA TYR A 85 11.27 -9.74 -1.23
C TYR A 85 11.81 -8.71 -0.21
N ASP A 86 11.01 -8.28 0.77
CA ASP A 86 11.38 -7.29 1.81
C ASP A 86 12.01 -5.99 1.26
N LEU A 87 11.46 -5.47 0.16
CA LEU A 87 11.94 -4.26 -0.53
C LEU A 87 11.39 -2.99 0.14
N LYS A 88 11.88 -2.69 1.35
CA LYS A 88 11.36 -1.60 2.22
C LYS A 88 11.17 -0.26 1.53
N LYS A 89 12.16 0.19 0.74
CA LYS A 89 12.08 1.47 0.02
C LYS A 89 10.92 1.49 -0.99
N VAL A 90 10.69 0.40 -1.70
CA VAL A 90 9.60 0.29 -2.67
C VAL A 90 8.27 0.28 -1.92
N THR A 91 8.18 -0.44 -0.80
CA THR A 91 6.98 -0.45 0.05
C THR A 91 6.61 0.95 0.54
N GLU A 92 7.59 1.73 1.02
CA GLU A 92 7.39 3.10 1.48
C GLU A 92 6.91 4.02 0.35
N GLU A 93 7.52 3.92 -0.83
CA GLU A 93 7.12 4.72 -2.00
C GLU A 93 5.74 4.32 -2.56
N ILE A 94 5.41 3.03 -2.54
CA ILE A 94 4.06 2.55 -2.91
C ILE A 94 3.00 3.13 -1.96
N ILE A 95 3.28 3.15 -0.65
CA ILE A 95 2.38 3.75 0.33
C ILE A 95 2.26 5.26 0.07
N SER A 96 3.39 5.95 -0.16
CA SER A 96 3.41 7.39 -0.50
C SER A 96 2.59 7.71 -1.75
N PHE A 97 2.76 6.92 -2.81
CA PHE A 97 1.99 7.02 -4.04
C PHE A 97 0.49 6.83 -3.80
N SER A 98 0.13 5.90 -2.93
CA SER A 98 -1.26 5.59 -2.57
C SER A 98 -1.90 6.70 -1.74
N VAL A 99 -1.13 7.35 -0.86
CA VAL A 99 -1.57 8.52 -0.10
C VAL A 99 -1.82 9.72 -1.04
N ALA A 100 -0.96 9.91 -2.05
CA ALA A 100 -1.11 10.97 -3.05
C ALA A 100 -2.27 10.71 -4.04
N HIS A 101 -2.55 9.46 -4.41
CA HIS A 101 -3.65 9.13 -5.34
C HIS A 101 -4.87 8.53 -4.63
N PHE A 102 -5.02 8.81 -3.32
CA PHE A 102 -6.02 8.16 -2.47
C PHE A 102 -7.45 8.32 -2.99
N GLU A 103 -7.77 9.46 -3.63
CA GLU A 103 -9.08 9.70 -4.26
C GLU A 103 -9.41 8.69 -5.37
N TYR A 104 -8.42 8.20 -6.11
CA TYR A 104 -8.58 7.32 -7.28
C TYR A 104 -8.23 5.86 -7.03
N LEU A 105 -7.75 5.52 -5.83
CA LEU A 105 -7.47 4.13 -5.48
C LEU A 105 -8.72 3.26 -5.66
N ASN A 106 -8.53 2.08 -6.25
CA ASN A 106 -9.53 1.03 -6.22
C ASN A 106 -9.48 0.38 -4.84
N PHE A 107 -10.63 0.34 -4.14
CA PHE A 107 -10.73 -0.18 -2.77
C PHE A 107 -11.18 -1.64 -2.77
N ASP A 108 -10.54 -2.43 -3.63
CA ASP A 108 -10.70 -3.87 -3.64
C ASP A 108 -9.73 -4.49 -2.62
N TYR A 109 -10.26 -4.93 -1.47
CA TYR A 109 -9.45 -5.51 -0.41
C TYR A 109 -8.86 -6.86 -0.82
N ASP A 110 -9.47 -7.57 -1.79
CA ASP A 110 -8.94 -8.85 -2.27
C ASP A 110 -7.60 -8.66 -3.02
N GLU A 111 -7.39 -7.50 -3.64
CA GLU A 111 -6.14 -7.18 -4.34
C GLU A 111 -4.98 -6.87 -3.37
N ILE A 112 -5.26 -6.16 -2.27
CA ILE A 112 -4.27 -5.83 -1.23
C ILE A 112 -4.81 -6.27 0.14
N ASN A 113 -4.74 -7.58 0.37
CA ASN A 113 -5.11 -8.20 1.64
C ASN A 113 -3.97 -8.08 2.68
N ASP A 114 -3.69 -6.84 3.09
CA ASP A 114 -2.71 -6.53 4.11
C ASP A 114 -3.19 -5.42 5.05
N ASP A 115 -3.50 -5.79 6.28
CA ASP A 115 -3.84 -4.86 7.36
C ASP A 115 -2.79 -3.77 7.55
N PHE A 116 -1.50 -4.13 7.48
CA PHE A 116 -0.41 -3.19 7.73
C PHE A 116 -0.36 -2.08 6.68
N TYR A 117 -0.61 -2.45 5.42
CA TYR A 117 -0.68 -1.50 4.32
C TYR A 117 -1.77 -0.45 4.56
N TRP A 118 -3.00 -0.90 4.80
CA TRP A 118 -4.13 -0.01 5.00
C TRP A 118 -3.98 0.79 6.29
N GLU A 119 -3.47 0.21 7.37
CA GLU A 119 -3.16 0.97 8.58
C GLU A 119 -2.18 2.12 8.31
N MET A 120 -1.13 1.92 7.48
CA MET A 120 -0.19 2.98 7.12
C MET A 120 -0.81 4.05 6.23
N VAL A 121 -1.60 3.66 5.23
CA VAL A 121 -2.30 4.61 4.35
C VAL A 121 -3.27 5.47 5.17
N PHE A 122 -4.17 4.86 5.95
CA PHE A 122 -5.17 5.59 6.74
C PHE A 122 -4.57 6.41 7.90
N LYS A 123 -3.40 6.03 8.41
CA LYS A 123 -2.69 6.81 9.43
C LYS A 123 -2.04 8.08 8.87
N SER A 124 -1.82 8.15 7.57
CA SER A 124 -1.10 9.27 6.95
C SER A 124 -1.90 10.56 7.00
N ASP A 125 -1.27 11.66 7.44
CA ASP A 125 -1.90 12.98 7.57
C ASP A 125 -2.10 13.70 6.22
N ASN A 126 -1.37 13.28 5.20
CA ASN A 126 -1.30 13.94 3.89
C ASN A 126 -2.16 13.24 2.82
N LEU A 127 -3.27 12.61 3.23
CA LEU A 127 -4.18 11.99 2.26
C LEU A 127 -4.73 13.04 1.30
N GLU A 128 -4.47 12.85 0.00
CA GLU A 128 -5.05 13.70 -1.03
C GLU A 128 -6.53 13.32 -1.22
N ILE A 129 -7.37 13.89 -0.37
CA ILE A 129 -8.82 13.67 -0.38
C ILE A 129 -9.57 14.94 -0.03
N LYS A 130 -10.76 15.09 -0.60
CA LYS A 130 -11.59 16.28 -0.42
C LYS A 130 -12.00 16.50 1.03
N ASN A 131 -12.42 15.44 1.72
CA ASN A 131 -12.95 15.48 3.08
C ASN A 131 -12.85 14.11 3.76
N GLU A 132 -12.83 14.11 5.10
CA GLU A 132 -12.81 12.88 5.91
C GLU A 132 -14.04 11.98 5.69
N ILE A 133 -15.19 12.55 5.26
CA ILE A 133 -16.38 11.75 4.91
C ILE A 133 -16.11 10.83 3.71
N SER A 134 -15.26 11.24 2.78
CA SER A 134 -14.92 10.43 1.61
C SER A 134 -13.99 9.27 2.00
N VAL A 135 -13.18 9.43 3.05
CA VAL A 135 -12.42 8.33 3.67
C VAL A 135 -13.38 7.30 4.27
N PHE A 136 -14.42 7.76 4.96
CA PHE A 136 -15.45 6.89 5.53
C PHE A 136 -16.25 6.13 4.46
N GLN A 137 -16.64 6.79 3.36
CA GLN A 137 -17.32 6.15 2.23
C GLN A 137 -16.46 5.07 1.56
N LYS A 138 -15.16 5.33 1.41
CA LYS A 138 -14.22 4.34 0.87
C LYS A 138 -14.07 3.14 1.80
N LEU A 139 -14.05 3.35 3.11
CA LEU A 139 -14.05 2.25 4.08
C LEU A 139 -15.34 1.42 4.01
N GLU A 140 -16.49 2.04 3.77
CA GLU A 140 -17.76 1.34 3.55
C GLU A 140 -17.71 0.45 2.30
N MET A 141 -17.16 0.95 1.19
CA MET A 141 -16.91 0.13 0.00
C MET A 141 -15.98 -1.06 0.28
N MET A 142 -14.92 -0.88 1.09
CA MET A 142 -14.04 -2.00 1.46
C MET A 142 -14.77 -3.09 2.24
N VAL A 143 -15.73 -2.72 3.10
CA VAL A 143 -16.55 -3.67 3.87
C VAL A 143 -17.51 -4.43 2.97
N GLU A 144 -18.12 -3.75 1.99
CA GLU A 144 -18.93 -4.42 0.97
C GLU A 144 -18.11 -5.43 0.17
N ASN A 145 -16.82 -5.14 -0.05
CA ASN A 145 -15.87 -6.01 -0.75
C ASN A 145 -15.24 -7.09 0.14
N GLY A 146 -15.71 -7.30 1.38
CA GLY A 146 -15.30 -8.43 2.22
C GLY A 146 -14.22 -8.16 3.27
N LEU A 147 -13.98 -6.89 3.63
CA LEU A 147 -13.08 -6.53 4.73
C LEU A 147 -13.48 -7.25 6.06
N PRO A 148 -12.55 -7.93 6.75
CA PRO A 148 -12.83 -8.56 8.03
C PRO A 148 -13.19 -7.55 9.12
N ASP A 149 -14.18 -7.89 9.97
CA ASP A 149 -14.62 -7.08 11.12
C ASP A 149 -13.49 -6.68 12.08
N GLY A 150 -12.44 -7.51 12.17
CA GLY A 150 -11.26 -7.25 13.01
C GLY A 150 -10.44 -6.06 12.52
N THR A 151 -10.17 -6.01 11.21
CA THR A 151 -9.43 -4.94 10.54
C THR A 151 -10.27 -3.67 10.50
N LEU A 152 -11.57 -3.80 10.24
CA LEU A 152 -12.52 -2.69 10.24
C LEU A 152 -12.47 -1.89 11.56
N LYS A 153 -12.49 -2.58 12.72
CA LYS A 153 -12.43 -1.93 14.03
C LYS A 153 -11.15 -1.12 14.26
N LYS A 154 -10.04 -1.49 13.60
CA LYS A 154 -8.79 -0.73 13.68
C LYS A 154 -8.84 0.47 12.75
N LEU A 155 -9.26 0.27 11.50
CA LEU A 155 -9.31 1.35 10.49
C LEU A 155 -10.32 2.44 10.86
N ILE A 156 -11.49 2.09 11.40
CA ILE A 156 -12.48 3.08 11.87
C ILE A 156 -11.88 4.02 12.93
N LYS A 157 -11.00 3.53 13.80
CA LYS A 157 -10.37 4.37 14.83
C LYS A 157 -9.36 5.35 14.26
N LEU A 158 -8.86 5.11 13.05
CA LEU A 158 -7.91 5.99 12.37
C LEU A 158 -8.61 7.17 11.68
N ILE A 159 -9.92 7.06 11.42
CA ILE A 159 -10.71 8.14 10.80
C ILE A 159 -10.89 9.31 11.78
N ARG A 160 -10.53 10.51 11.33
CA ARG A 160 -10.60 11.76 12.10
C ARG A 160 -12.00 12.35 12.04
N PHE A 161 -12.95 11.69 12.69
CA PHE A 161 -14.34 12.13 12.78
C PHE A 161 -14.53 13.58 13.28
N GLU A 162 -13.56 14.15 14.00
CA GLU A 162 -13.56 15.56 14.41
C GLU A 162 -13.58 16.53 13.21
N ASN A 163 -13.09 16.11 12.04
CA ASN A 163 -13.07 16.89 10.80
C ASN A 163 -14.28 16.65 9.90
N VAL A 164 -15.22 15.78 10.29
CA VAL A 164 -16.42 15.51 9.50
C VAL A 164 -17.46 16.60 9.78
N VAL A 165 -18.00 17.20 8.71
CA VAL A 165 -19.06 18.21 8.86
C VAL A 165 -20.28 17.56 9.51
N PRO A 166 -20.84 18.16 10.59
CA PRO A 166 -21.80 17.44 11.42
C PRO A 166 -23.13 17.08 10.74
N ILE A 167 -23.50 17.75 9.64
CA ILE A 167 -24.64 17.38 8.79
C ILE A 167 -24.51 15.96 8.22
N TYR A 168 -23.29 15.51 7.90
CA TYR A 168 -23.04 14.16 7.39
C TYR A 168 -23.25 13.08 8.46
N LEU A 169 -23.25 13.44 9.74
CA LEU A 169 -23.50 12.51 10.84
C LEU A 169 -24.92 11.92 10.75
N THR A 170 -25.92 12.79 10.65
CA THR A 170 -27.34 12.40 10.66
C THR A 170 -27.83 11.93 9.29
N THR A 171 -27.24 12.46 8.21
CA THR A 171 -27.66 12.13 6.85
C THR A 171 -27.04 10.84 6.33
N TYR A 172 -25.78 10.55 6.68
CA TYR A 172 -25.00 9.44 6.12
C TYR A 172 -24.54 8.46 7.20
N ILE A 173 -23.77 8.92 8.20
CA ILE A 173 -23.09 8.04 9.18
C ILE A 173 -24.10 7.23 10.01
N MET A 174 -25.20 7.83 10.46
CA MET A 174 -26.25 7.14 11.22
C MET A 174 -27.01 6.08 10.41
N LYS A 175 -26.96 6.14 9.07
CA LYS A 175 -27.62 5.16 8.18
C LYS A 175 -26.66 4.08 7.68
N SER A 176 -25.37 4.27 7.87
CA SER A 176 -24.33 3.33 7.43
C SER A 176 -24.30 2.09 8.31
N ILE A 177 -23.94 0.96 7.70
CA ILE A 177 -23.72 -0.33 8.37
C ILE A 177 -22.58 -0.20 9.39
N LEU A 178 -21.63 0.71 9.15
CA LEU A 178 -20.46 0.95 9.99
C LEU A 178 -20.79 1.69 11.29
N PHE A 179 -21.99 2.25 11.46
CA PHE A 179 -22.38 3.02 12.64
C PHE A 179 -22.14 2.27 13.95
N SER A 180 -22.46 0.96 13.96
CA SER A 180 -22.31 0.08 15.13
C SER A 180 -20.85 -0.11 15.59
N PHE A 181 -19.89 0.18 14.71
CA PHE A 181 -18.46 0.03 14.96
C PHE A 181 -17.77 1.35 15.35
N ILE A 182 -18.48 2.49 15.26
CA ILE A 182 -17.93 3.79 15.64
C ILE A 182 -17.86 3.88 17.17
N PRO A 183 -16.71 4.29 17.76
CA PRO A 183 -16.60 4.46 19.20
C PRO A 183 -17.62 5.47 19.72
N PRO A 184 -18.35 5.15 20.82
CA PRO A 184 -19.42 6.01 21.34
C PRO A 184 -18.90 7.38 21.82
N ASP A 185 -17.64 7.46 22.25
CA ASP A 185 -17.03 8.73 22.66
C ASP A 185 -16.79 9.66 21.47
N THR A 186 -16.51 9.11 20.29
CA THR A 186 -16.37 9.86 19.04
C THR A 186 -17.71 10.43 18.60
N LEU A 187 -18.78 9.63 18.69
CA LEU A 187 -20.15 10.09 18.40
C LEU A 187 -20.57 11.22 19.34
N LYS A 188 -20.25 11.13 20.64
CA LYS A 188 -20.54 12.20 21.60
C LYS A 188 -19.84 13.50 21.24
N LYS A 189 -18.55 13.46 20.84
CA LYS A 189 -17.81 14.64 20.40
C LYS A 189 -18.42 15.29 19.15
N MET A 190 -18.86 14.48 18.17
CA MET A 190 -19.52 14.99 16.96
C MET A 190 -20.90 15.60 17.25
N ILE A 191 -21.68 14.99 18.15
CA ILE A 191 -22.98 15.55 18.58
C ILE A 191 -22.78 16.85 19.35
N PHE A 192 -21.73 16.94 20.16
CA PHE A 192 -21.40 18.17 20.88
C PHE A 192 -20.98 19.29 19.93
N SER A 193 -20.23 18.99 18.86
CA SER A 193 -19.89 19.97 17.82
C SER A 193 -21.11 20.40 16.99
N MET A 194 -22.10 19.52 16.74
CA MET A 194 -23.41 19.91 16.18
C MET A 194 -24.11 20.96 17.05
N HIS A 195 -24.18 20.73 18.37
CA HIS A 195 -24.83 21.65 19.29
C HIS A 195 -24.13 23.01 19.34
N LEU A 196 -22.80 23.03 19.34
CA LEU A 196 -22.03 24.29 19.30
C LEU A 196 -22.25 25.07 18.01
N GLN A 197 -22.29 24.42 16.84
CA GLN A 197 -22.58 25.10 15.57
C GLN A 197 -24.00 25.66 15.50
N SER A 198 -24.97 24.97 16.09
CA SER A 198 -26.35 25.46 16.18
C SER A 198 -26.51 26.70 17.09
N LEU A 199 -25.59 26.91 18.02
CA LEU A 199 -25.55 28.06 18.92
C LEU A 199 -24.81 29.29 18.33
N THR A 200 -24.01 29.11 17.27
CA THR A 200 -23.26 30.19 16.61
C THR A 200 -24.00 30.87 15.46
N LEU A 201 -25.15 30.35 15.04
CA LEU A 201 -26.02 31.04 14.08
C LEU A 201 -26.83 32.11 14.84
N PRO A 202 -26.71 33.41 14.49
CA PRO A 202 -27.56 34.42 15.10
C PRO A 202 -29.03 34.13 14.73
N PRO A 203 -29.98 34.38 15.65
CA PRO A 203 -31.40 34.22 15.35
C PRO A 203 -31.82 35.16 14.21
N PRO A 204 -32.86 34.79 13.42
CA PRO A 204 -33.32 35.54 12.25
C PRO A 204 -33.80 36.95 12.57
#